data_AF-A0A177SQL0-F1
#
_entry.id   AF-A0A177SQL0-F1
#
_cell.length_a   1.000
_cell.length_b   1.000
_cell.length_c   1.000
_cell.angle_alpha   90.00
_cell.angle_beta   90.00
_cell.angle_gamma   90.00
#
_symmetry.space_group_name_H-M   'P 1'
#
loop_
_entity.id
_entity.type
_entity.pdbx_description
1 polymer ?
#
loop_
_entity_poly.entity_id
_entity_poly.type
_entity_poly.pdbx_seq_one_letter_code
_entity_poly.pdbx_strand_id
1 'polypeptide(L)'
;MDVRPLNGVDALARLLETDERDAPGMILVGSASDRLSRDLLEEVRRDTPIYPQFVFYQFDLDDYGSPEQDRTLSLLLDDIGIERLPAQILLPSRGCRPSVINAASMMAIKRALRFLY
;
A
#
# COMPACT_ATOMS: atom_id res chain seq x y z
N MET A 1 -14.95 -7.37 -2.99
CA MET A 1 -13.87 -7.48 -2.00
C MET A 1 -13.64 -6.11 -1.41
N ASP A 2 -13.28 -6.05 -0.13
CA ASP A 2 -13.05 -4.78 0.58
C ASP A 2 -11.55 -4.52 0.77
N VAL A 3 -11.18 -3.26 1.02
CA VAL A 3 -9.79 -2.87 1.33
C VAL A 3 -9.49 -3.25 2.78
N ARG A 4 -8.45 -4.07 3.00
CA ARG A 4 -8.11 -4.61 4.32
C ARG A 4 -7.22 -3.64 5.10
N PRO A 5 -7.56 -3.25 6.34
CA PRO A 5 -6.65 -2.47 7.16
C PRO A 5 -5.43 -3.31 7.57
N LEU A 6 -4.23 -2.72 7.49
CA LEU A 6 -2.99 -3.27 8.01
C LEU A 6 -2.67 -2.64 9.36
N ASN A 7 -2.85 -3.43 10.40
CA ASN A 7 -2.62 -3.01 11.78
C ASN A 7 -1.23 -3.49 12.20
N GLY A 8 -0.30 -2.56 12.39
CA GLY A 8 1.07 -2.80 12.85
C GLY A 8 2.12 -2.72 11.74
N VAL A 9 3.27 -2.11 12.07
CA VAL A 9 4.48 -2.09 11.24
C VAL A 9 4.97 -3.51 10.95
N ASP A 10 4.82 -4.45 11.89
CA ASP A 10 5.19 -5.86 11.70
C ASP A 10 4.40 -6.53 10.58
N ALA A 11 3.11 -6.20 10.43
CA ALA A 11 2.27 -6.76 9.37
C ALA A 11 2.71 -6.21 8.00
N LEU A 12 3.07 -4.93 7.94
CA LEU A 12 3.65 -4.31 6.76
C LEU A 12 4.99 -4.97 6.41
N ALA A 13 5.92 -5.09 7.37
CA ALA A 13 7.24 -5.70 7.16
C ALA A 13 7.14 -7.13 6.63
N ARG A 14 6.29 -7.98 7.23
CA ARG A 14 6.06 -9.36 6.75
C ARG A 14 5.54 -9.39 5.31
N LEU A 15 4.63 -8.48 4.97
CA LEU A 15 4.11 -8.39 3.61
C LEU A 15 5.17 -7.92 2.62
N LEU A 16 6.20 -7.20 3.05
CA LEU A 16 7.28 -6.73 2.18
C LEU A 16 8.40 -7.75 2.02
N GLU A 17 8.69 -8.52 3.07
CA GLU A 17 9.75 -9.53 3.11
C GLU A 17 9.40 -10.79 2.30
N THR A 18 8.12 -11.18 2.25
CA THR A 18 7.70 -12.36 1.47
C THR A 18 7.70 -12.06 -0.03
N ASP A 19 8.25 -12.95 -0.85
CA ASP A 19 8.10 -12.94 -2.32
C ASP A 19 7.16 -14.05 -2.82
N GLU A 20 6.79 -14.97 -1.92
CA GLU A 20 5.75 -15.98 -2.11
C GLU A 20 4.39 -15.39 -1.70
N ARG A 21 3.49 -15.22 -2.68
CA ARG A 21 2.10 -14.80 -2.45
C ARG A 21 1.16 -15.51 -3.41
N ASP A 22 0.02 -15.98 -2.90
CA ASP A 22 -1.00 -16.66 -3.71
C ASP A 22 -1.66 -15.72 -4.74
N ALA A 23 -1.74 -14.43 -4.42
CA ALA A 23 -2.36 -13.41 -5.27
C ALA A 23 -1.56 -12.11 -5.24
N PRO A 24 -1.52 -11.36 -6.36
CA PRO A 24 -0.94 -10.04 -6.36
C PRO A 24 -1.78 -9.08 -5.52
N GLY A 25 -1.20 -7.95 -5.11
CA GLY A 25 -1.88 -7.00 -4.28
C GLY A 25 -1.27 -5.61 -4.32
N MET A 26 -1.84 -4.73 -3.50
CA MET A 26 -1.38 -3.36 -3.34
C MET A 26 -1.63 -2.91 -1.91
N ILE A 27 -0.66 -2.21 -1.32
CA ILE A 27 -0.83 -1.49 -0.05
C ILE A 27 -0.94 0.00 -0.38
N LEU A 28 -2.04 0.63 0.01
CA LEU A 28 -2.15 2.09 0.00
C LEU A 28 -1.61 2.62 1.32
N VAL A 29 -0.50 3.35 1.26
CA VAL A 29 0.13 4.03 2.39
C VAL A 29 -0.30 5.49 2.36
N GLY A 30 -0.94 5.94 3.43
CA GLY A 30 -1.44 7.31 3.52
C GLY A 30 -1.81 7.69 4.96
N SER A 31 -2.41 8.86 5.11
CA SER A 31 -2.86 9.39 6.40
C SER A 31 -4.35 9.75 6.30
N ALA A 32 -5.17 9.36 7.28
CA ALA A 32 -6.57 9.80 7.35
C ALA A 32 -6.72 11.32 7.55
N SER A 33 -5.68 11.98 8.08
CA SER A 33 -5.61 13.43 8.25
C SER A 33 -5.31 14.16 6.95
N ASP A 34 -4.71 13.48 5.96
CA ASP A 34 -4.43 14.04 4.64
C ASP A 34 -5.61 13.84 3.67
N ARG A 35 -6.03 14.95 3.02
CA ARG A 35 -7.18 14.93 2.12
C ARG A 35 -6.92 14.07 0.88
N LEU A 36 -5.73 14.15 0.29
CA LEU A 36 -5.41 13.42 -0.94
C LEU A 36 -5.43 11.90 -0.69
N SER A 37 -4.88 11.48 0.44
CA SER A 37 -4.88 10.08 0.90
C SER A 37 -6.30 9.55 1.08
N ARG A 38 -7.21 10.33 1.69
CA ARG A 38 -8.62 9.95 1.83
C ARG A 38 -9.35 9.86 0.50
N ASP A 39 -9.23 10.89 -0.35
CA ASP A 39 -9.92 10.94 -1.64
C ASP A 39 -9.48 9.75 -2.50
N LEU A 40 -8.19 9.42 -2.51
CA LEU A 40 -7.64 8.27 -3.23
C LEU A 40 -8.10 6.92 -2.64
N LEU A 41 -8.17 6.79 -1.32
CA LEU A 41 -8.68 5.58 -0.66
C LEU A 41 -10.14 5.31 -1.03
N GLU A 42 -10.98 6.36 -1.08
CA GLU A 42 -12.38 6.22 -1.52
C GLU A 42 -12.48 5.76 -2.98
N GLU A 43 -11.63 6.30 -3.86
CA GLU A 43 -11.54 5.84 -5.25
C GLU A 43 -11.12 4.38 -5.35
N VAL A 44 -10.09 3.98 -4.59
CA VAL A 44 -9.63 2.58 -4.55
C VAL A 44 -10.75 1.67 -4.06
N ARG A 45 -11.42 2.00 -2.95
CA ARG A 45 -12.54 1.20 -2.40
C ARG A 45 -13.69 1.03 -3.39
N ARG A 46 -13.99 2.07 -4.17
CA ARG A 46 -15.02 2.01 -5.22
C ARG A 46 -14.65 1.05 -6.34
N ASP A 47 -13.37 1.00 -6.69
CA ASP A 47 -12.88 0.26 -7.85
C ASP A 47 -12.37 -1.15 -7.53
N THR A 48 -12.06 -1.47 -6.26
CA THR A 48 -11.59 -2.82 -5.87
C THR A 48 -12.49 -3.96 -6.32
N PRO A 49 -13.85 -3.85 -6.40
CA PRO A 49 -14.68 -4.94 -6.89
C PRO A 49 -14.42 -5.31 -8.37
N ILE A 50 -13.83 -4.39 -9.14
CA ILE A 50 -13.45 -4.60 -10.55
C ILE A 50 -12.19 -5.48 -10.65
N TYR A 51 -11.40 -5.55 -9.58
CA TYR A 51 -10.10 -6.20 -9.51
C TYR A 51 -10.07 -7.35 -8.49
N PRO A 52 -10.96 -8.37 -8.61
CA PRO A 52 -11.08 -9.43 -7.61
C PRO A 52 -9.85 -10.35 -7.54
N GLN A 53 -8.96 -10.31 -8.51
CA GLN A 53 -7.70 -11.06 -8.49
C GLN A 53 -6.63 -10.40 -7.60
N PHE A 54 -6.84 -9.15 -7.18
CA PHE A 54 -5.89 -8.40 -6.35
C PHE A 54 -6.36 -8.31 -4.91
N VAL A 55 -5.41 -8.36 -3.97
CA VAL A 55 -5.67 -8.05 -2.56
C VAL A 55 -5.26 -6.62 -2.27
N PHE A 56 -6.20 -5.79 -1.82
CA PHE A 56 -5.95 -4.41 -1.47
C PHE A 56 -5.85 -4.24 0.04
N TYR A 57 -4.79 -3.56 0.46
CA TYR A 57 -4.52 -3.21 1.85
C TYR A 57 -4.48 -1.69 2.02
N GLN A 58 -4.82 -1.22 3.21
CA GLN A 58 -4.65 0.17 3.64
C GLN A 58 -3.72 0.19 4.85
N PHE A 59 -2.70 1.03 4.82
CA PHE A 59 -1.81 1.31 5.94
C PHE A 59 -1.93 2.80 6.29
N ASP A 60 -2.54 3.10 7.43
CA ASP A 60 -2.72 4.46 7.91
C ASP A 60 -1.56 4.87 8.82
N LEU A 61 -0.90 5.97 8.49
CA LEU A 61 0.22 6.49 9.26
C LEU A 61 -0.24 7.17 10.55
N ASP A 62 -1.49 7.64 10.61
CA ASP A 62 -2.03 8.31 11.79
C ASP A 62 -2.16 7.37 12.99
N ASP A 63 -2.20 6.06 12.74
CA ASP A 63 -2.27 5.01 13.78
C ASP A 63 -0.95 4.89 14.57
N TYR A 64 0.14 5.51 14.12
CA TYR A 64 1.48 5.42 14.72
C TYR A 64 1.95 6.76 15.27
N GLY A 65 1.45 7.13 16.45
CA GLY A 65 1.78 8.39 17.12
C GLY A 65 2.92 8.33 18.15
N SER A 66 3.51 7.14 18.40
CA SER A 66 4.60 7.02 19.38
C SER A 66 5.98 7.23 18.74
N PRO A 67 6.92 7.93 19.40
CA PRO A 67 8.22 8.28 18.81
C PRO A 67 9.07 7.07 18.37
N GLU A 68 8.96 5.93 19.06
CA GLU A 68 9.69 4.71 18.72
C GLU A 68 9.13 4.02 17.47
N GLN A 69 7.80 3.99 17.35
CA GLN A 69 7.12 3.44 16.17
C GLN A 69 7.35 4.33 14.95
N ASP A 70 7.31 5.65 15.14
CA ASP A 70 7.58 6.64 14.08
C ASP A 70 8.97 6.47 13.47
N ARG A 71 9.98 6.18 14.30
CA ARG A 71 11.35 5.94 13.81
C ARG A 71 11.47 4.64 13.02
N THR A 72 10.95 3.52 13.54
CA THR A 72 10.99 2.23 12.83
C THR A 72 10.22 2.29 11.53
N LEU A 73 9.06 2.96 11.54
CA LEU A 73 8.23 3.17 10.37
C LEU A 73 8.94 4.05 9.34
N SER A 74 9.52 5.18 9.75
CA SER A 74 10.28 6.06 8.86
C SER A 74 11.41 5.31 8.16
N LEU A 75 12.19 4.50 8.91
CA LEU A 75 13.25 3.68 8.34
C LEU A 75 12.72 2.67 7.32
N LEU A 76 11.59 2.03 7.61
CA LEU A 76 10.96 1.07 6.69
C LEU A 76 10.47 1.75 5.41
N LEU A 77 9.81 2.91 5.54
CA LEU A 77 9.29 3.69 4.40
C LEU A 77 10.43 4.20 3.51
N ASP A 78 11.53 4.67 4.11
CA ASP A 78 12.73 5.09 3.39
C ASP A 78 13.41 3.91 2.67
N ASP A 79 13.55 2.75 3.31
CA ASP A 79 14.18 1.56 2.71
C ASP A 79 13.42 1.07 1.47
N ILE A 80 12.08 1.16 1.48
CA ILE A 80 11.26 0.79 0.33
C ILE A 80 11.11 1.92 -0.71
N GLY A 81 11.61 3.12 -0.42
CA GLY A 81 11.60 4.26 -1.34
C GLY A 81 10.29 5.06 -1.39
N ILE A 82 9.53 5.11 -0.29
CA ILE A 82 8.38 6.03 -0.17
C ILE A 82 8.89 7.43 0.18
N GLU A 83 8.97 8.28 -0.84
CA GLU A 83 9.40 9.68 -0.67
C GLU A 83 8.22 10.65 -0.45
N ARG A 84 7.00 10.25 -0.82
CA ARG A 84 5.81 11.11 -0.82
C ARG A 84 4.55 10.32 -0.52
N LEU A 85 3.57 10.99 0.08
CA LEU A 85 2.26 10.42 0.40
C LEU A 85 1.15 11.10 -0.43
N PRO A 86 0.06 10.38 -0.75
CA PRO A 86 -0.09 8.95 -0.60
C PRO A 86 0.84 8.16 -1.54
N ALA A 87 1.26 6.97 -1.10
CA ALA A 87 2.06 6.05 -1.89
C ALA A 87 1.36 4.70 -2.01
N GLN A 88 1.73 3.92 -3.03
CA GLN A 88 1.24 2.57 -3.21
C GLN A 88 2.40 1.60 -3.35
N ILE A 89 2.35 0.55 -2.55
CA ILE A 89 3.30 -0.56 -2.64
C ILE A 89 2.63 -1.67 -3.42
N LEU A 90 3.20 -2.02 -4.56
CA LEU A 90 2.76 -3.11 -5.40
C LEU A 90 3.34 -4.42 -4.87
N LEU A 91 2.48 -5.42 -4.69
CA LEU A 91 2.83 -6.74 -4.19
C LEU A 91 2.65 -7.76 -5.32
N PRO A 92 3.68 -8.10 -6.11
CA PRO A 92 3.57 -9.14 -7.12
C PRO A 92 3.45 -10.54 -6.48
N SER A 93 2.86 -11.50 -7.21
CA SER A 93 2.67 -12.88 -6.74
C SER A 93 3.82 -13.85 -7.06
N ARG A 94 4.77 -13.46 -7.92
CA ARG A 94 5.80 -14.38 -8.46
C ARG A 94 7.21 -13.87 -8.27
N GLY A 95 7.88 -14.23 -7.16
CA GLY A 95 9.35 -14.12 -6.99
C GLY A 95 9.96 -12.73 -7.26
N CYS A 96 9.10 -11.72 -7.36
CA CYS A 96 9.44 -10.34 -7.64
C CYS A 96 9.34 -9.59 -6.34
N ARG A 97 10.28 -8.67 -6.13
CA ARG A 97 10.23 -7.81 -4.95
C ARG A 97 9.07 -6.82 -5.07
N PRO A 98 8.48 -6.41 -3.92
CA PRO A 98 7.59 -5.27 -3.90
C PRO A 98 8.22 -4.04 -4.55
N SER A 99 7.39 -3.20 -5.14
CA SER A 99 7.83 -1.92 -5.71
C SER A 99 6.90 -0.80 -5.30
N VAL A 100 7.45 0.39 -5.17
CA VAL A 100 6.70 1.58 -4.78
C VAL A 100 6.36 2.40 -6.01
N ILE A 101 5.12 2.89 -6.03
CA ILE A 101 4.69 3.96 -6.92
C ILE A 101 4.10 5.10 -6.08
N ASN A 102 4.30 6.33 -6.55
CA ASN A 102 3.75 7.52 -5.92
C ASN A 102 2.62 8.06 -6.82
N ALA A 103 1.52 7.32 -6.90
CA ALA A 103 0.38 7.71 -7.73
C ALA A 103 -0.62 8.55 -6.91
N ALA A 104 -0.99 9.70 -7.47
CA ALA A 104 -2.03 10.59 -6.93
C ALA A 104 -3.40 10.40 -7.61
N SER A 105 -3.58 9.34 -8.41
CA SER A 105 -4.85 9.08 -9.10
C SER A 105 -5.08 7.60 -9.35
N MET A 106 -6.34 7.19 -9.36
CA MET A 106 -6.71 5.80 -9.66
C MET A 106 -6.30 5.38 -11.08
N MET A 107 -6.23 6.30 -12.05
CA MET A 107 -5.78 5.97 -13.41
C MET A 107 -4.32 5.47 -13.42
N ALA A 108 -3.43 6.09 -12.65
CA ALA A 108 -2.04 5.67 -12.54
C ALA A 108 -1.92 4.33 -11.79
N ILE A 109 -2.69 4.14 -10.72
CA ILE A 109 -2.79 2.86 -10.00
C ILE A 109 -3.23 1.73 -10.94
N LYS A 110 -4.29 1.94 -11.73
CA LYS A 110 -4.78 0.95 -12.70
C LYS A 110 -3.73 0.54 -13.72
N ARG A 111 -2.93 1.51 -14.20
CA ARG A 111 -1.81 1.21 -15.12
C ARG A 111 -0.77 0.34 -14.42
N ALA A 112 -0.42 0.66 -13.19
CA ALA A 112 0.55 -0.10 -12.41
C ALA A 112 0.08 -1.53 -12.12
N LEU A 113 -1.18 -1.72 -11.71
CA LEU A 113 -1.75 -3.04 -11.45
C LEU A 113 -1.73 -3.95 -12.69
N ARG A 114 -1.87 -3.38 -13.90
CA ARG A 114 -1.74 -4.15 -15.15
C ARG A 114 -0.35 -4.74 -15.37
N PHE A 115 0.70 -4.17 -14.79
CA PHE A 115 2.05 -4.72 -14.88
C PHE A 115 2.31 -5.88 -13.90
N LEU A 116 1.40 -6.13 -12.97
CA LEU A 116 1.46 -7.25 -12.04
C LEU A 116 0.80 -8.53 -12.59
N TYR A 117 0.22 -8.46 -13.79
CA TYR A 117 -0.46 -9.54 -14.49
C TYR A 117 0.18 -9.80 -15.86
#